data_AF-A0A5C8B582-F1
#
_entry.id   AF-A0A5C8B582-F1
#
_cell.length_a   1.000
_cell.length_b   1.000
_cell.length_c   1.000
_cell.angle_alpha   90.00
_cell.angle_beta   90.00
_cell.angle_gamma   90.00
#
_symmetry.space_group_name_H-M   'P 1'
#
loop_
_entity.id
_entity.type
_entity.pdbx_description
1 polymer ?
#
loop_
_entity_poly.entity_id
_entity_poly.type
_entity_poly.pdbx_seq_one_letter_code
_entity_poly.pdbx_strand_id
1 'polypeptide(L)'
;MNKIHQGDCLEFMLQADMRNKEARIHPTQKPIRLFSAILQDYAKPGMKIFDPFMGSGTTAIAATSLGLEWCGCELDAGYVKRANERLEKVQMNLFNLA
;
A
#
# COMPACT_ATOMS: atom_id res chain seq x y z
N MET A 1 -4.06 22.55 -12.21
CA MET A 1 -2.87 21.79 -12.64
C MET A 1 -2.09 21.49 -11.38
N ASN A 2 -2.36 20.35 -10.74
CA ASN A 2 -1.77 20.05 -9.45
C ASN A 2 -0.28 19.78 -9.63
N LYS A 3 0.53 20.50 -8.86
CA LYS A 3 1.98 20.34 -8.82
C LYS A 3 2.25 18.89 -8.41
N ILE A 4 2.85 18.12 -9.31
CA ILE A 4 3.40 16.79 -9.01
C ILE A 4 4.29 16.97 -7.78
N HIS A 5 3.96 16.28 -6.67
CA HIS A 5 4.74 16.35 -5.45
C HIS A 5 6.20 16.00 -5.77
N GLN A 6 7.10 16.83 -5.24
CA GLN A 6 8.50 16.97 -5.61
C GLN A 6 9.36 15.78 -5.15
N GLY A 7 9.09 14.59 -5.68
CA GLY A 7 9.89 13.37 -5.52
C GLY A 7 9.68 12.46 -6.72
N ASP A 8 10.76 12.19 -7.46
CA ASP A 8 10.68 11.33 -8.64
C ASP A 8 10.26 9.91 -8.25
N CYS A 9 9.53 9.21 -9.14
CA CYS A 9 9.11 7.81 -8.95
C CYS A 9 10.25 6.89 -8.46
N LEU A 10 11.50 7.21 -8.83
CA LEU A 10 12.69 6.47 -8.43
C LEU A 10 13.00 6.55 -6.92
N GLU A 11 12.73 7.69 -6.28
CA GLU A 11 12.90 7.86 -4.83
C GLU A 11 11.95 6.97 -4.04
N PHE A 12 10.73 6.79 -4.55
CA PHE A 12 9.71 5.96 -3.91
C PHE A 12 9.86 4.46 -4.19
N MET A 13 10.44 4.09 -5.35
CA MET A 13 10.60 2.68 -5.75
C MET A 13 11.60 1.92 -4.89
N LEU A 14 12.65 2.59 -4.45
CA LEU A 14 13.61 2.00 -3.53
C LEU A 14 13.06 2.22 -2.11
N GLN A 15 13.08 1.20 -1.26
CA GLN A 15 13.09 1.43 0.20
C GLN A 15 14.43 2.07 0.62
N ALA A 16 14.83 3.13 -0.06
CA ALA A 16 16.09 3.85 0.08
C ALA A 16 16.11 4.68 1.35
N ASP A 17 14.95 5.02 1.91
CA ASP A 17 14.86 5.57 3.24
C ASP A 17 15.20 4.48 4.28
N MET A 18 16.50 4.38 4.59
CA MET A 18 17.05 3.47 5.59
C MET A 18 16.45 3.66 6.99
N ARG A 19 15.86 4.83 7.28
CA ARG A 19 15.25 5.15 8.58
C ARG A 19 13.81 4.64 8.72
N ASN A 20 13.10 4.47 7.59
CA ASN A 20 11.70 4.03 7.56
C ASN A 20 11.52 2.78 6.68
N LYS A 21 12.38 1.78 6.86
CA LYS A 21 12.24 0.51 6.15
C LYS A 21 11.09 -0.31 6.71
N GLU A 22 10.17 -0.69 5.85
CA GLU A 22 9.18 -1.71 6.19
C GLU A 22 9.86 -3.07 6.37
N ALA A 23 9.45 -3.81 7.40
CA ALA A 23 9.79 -5.22 7.51
C ALA A 23 9.27 -5.96 6.28
N ARG A 24 10.18 -6.58 5.51
CA ARG A 24 9.83 -7.32 4.30
C ARG A 24 9.38 -8.73 4.67
N ILE A 25 8.19 -9.09 4.22
CA ILE A 25 7.63 -10.44 4.32
C ILE A 25 7.55 -11.15 2.96
N HIS A 26 7.93 -10.44 1.90
CA HIS A 26 7.94 -10.90 0.51
C HIS A 26 9.21 -10.38 -0.18
N PRO A 27 9.90 -11.20 -1.00
CA PRO A 27 11.16 -10.83 -1.64
C PRO A 27 11.06 -9.55 -2.49
N THR A 28 9.94 -9.37 -3.18
CA THR A 28 9.67 -8.22 -4.06
C THR A 28 8.64 -7.21 -3.51
N GLN A 29 8.45 -7.17 -2.18
CA GLN A 29 7.50 -6.26 -1.52
C GLN A 29 7.70 -4.80 -1.98
N LYS A 30 6.65 -4.21 -2.55
CA LYS A 30 6.66 -2.81 -2.96
C LYS A 30 6.50 -1.90 -1.72
N PRO A 31 7.16 -0.73 -1.69
CA PRO A 31 6.98 0.24 -0.61
C PRO A 31 5.54 0.78 -0.59
N ILE A 32 4.94 0.88 0.60
CA ILE A 32 3.61 1.49 0.80
C ILE A 32 3.63 2.93 0.33
N ARG A 33 4.68 3.69 0.66
CA ARG A 33 4.82 5.10 0.28
C ARG A 33 4.68 5.34 -1.23
N LEU A 34 5.23 4.45 -2.05
CA LEU A 34 5.08 4.51 -3.50
C LEU A 34 3.61 4.41 -3.91
N PHE A 35 2.90 3.42 -3.39
CA PHE A 35 1.49 3.20 -3.71
C PHE A 35 0.60 4.30 -3.13
N SER A 36 0.89 4.81 -1.93
CA SER A 36 0.18 5.95 -1.36
C SER A 36 0.31 7.20 -2.25
N ALA A 37 1.51 7.50 -2.75
CA ALA A 37 1.71 8.63 -3.67
C ALA A 37 0.93 8.44 -4.99
N ILE A 38 1.02 7.25 -5.59
CA ILE A 38 0.26 6.93 -6.81
C ILE A 38 -1.25 7.07 -6.57
N LEU A 39 -1.78 6.51 -5.47
CA LEU A 39 -3.21 6.57 -5.20
C LEU A 39 -3.67 8.01 -4.88
N GLN A 40 -2.87 8.83 -4.20
CA GLN A 40 -3.18 10.23 -3.96
C GLN A 40 -3.28 11.05 -5.26
N ASP A 41 -2.42 10.77 -6.24
CA ASP A 41 -2.40 11.50 -7.50
C ASP A 41 -3.52 11.07 -8.47
N TYR A 42 -3.88 9.77 -8.47
CA TYR A 42 -4.72 9.18 -9.51
C TYR A 42 -6.09 8.68 -9.03
N ALA A 43 -6.28 8.36 -7.75
CA ALA A 43 -7.57 7.91 -7.22
C ALA A 43 -8.44 9.09 -6.77
N LYS A 44 -9.74 8.98 -7.00
CA LYS A 44 -10.74 9.96 -6.58
C LYS A 44 -11.74 9.31 -5.61
N PRO A 45 -12.39 10.10 -4.73
CA PRO A 45 -13.48 9.58 -3.90
C PRO A 45 -14.52 8.85 -4.74
N GLY A 46 -14.95 7.67 -4.26
CA GLY A 46 -15.88 6.79 -4.96
C GLY A 46 -15.27 5.84 -5.99
N MET A 47 -13.95 5.94 -6.27
CA MET A 47 -13.25 4.92 -7.06
C MET A 47 -12.88 3.71 -6.22
N LYS A 48 -12.83 2.55 -6.86
CA LYS A 48 -12.37 1.29 -6.28
C LYS A 48 -11.07 0.83 -6.92
N ILE A 49 -10.08 0.53 -6.08
CA ILE A 49 -8.76 0.07 -6.53
C ILE A 49 -8.80 -1.45 -6.71
N PHE A 50 -8.27 -1.95 -7.82
CA PHE A 50 -8.15 -3.40 -8.05
C PHE A 50 -6.68 -3.80 -8.24
N ASP A 51 -6.24 -4.81 -7.51
CA ASP A 51 -4.90 -5.40 -7.64
C ASP A 51 -5.01 -6.93 -7.82
N PRO A 52 -4.79 -7.47 -9.03
CA PRO A 52 -4.85 -8.91 -9.27
C PRO A 52 -3.62 -9.69 -8.78
N PHE A 53 -2.58 -9.01 -8.30
CA PHE A 53 -1.30 -9.61 -7.86
C PHE A 53 -0.89 -9.07 -6.49
N MET A 54 -1.77 -9.28 -5.51
CA MET A 54 -1.69 -8.61 -4.21
C MET A 54 -0.39 -8.86 -3.45
N GLY A 55 0.25 -10.04 -3.60
CA GLY A 55 1.51 -10.38 -2.95
C GLY A 55 1.46 -10.10 -1.44
N SER A 56 2.29 -9.15 -0.98
CA SER A 56 2.34 -8.78 0.44
C SER A 56 1.29 -7.77 0.90
N GLY A 57 0.40 -7.32 0.02
CA GLY A 57 -0.74 -6.46 0.36
C GLY A 57 -0.49 -4.96 0.34
N THR A 58 0.58 -4.48 -0.30
CA THR A 58 0.96 -3.05 -0.32
C THR A 58 -0.18 -2.16 -0.86
N THR A 59 -0.87 -2.56 -1.93
CA THR A 59 -1.98 -1.80 -2.51
C THR A 59 -3.14 -1.65 -1.55
N ALA A 60 -3.57 -2.74 -0.90
CA ALA A 60 -4.65 -2.72 0.08
C ALA A 60 -4.33 -1.83 1.28
N ILE A 61 -3.10 -1.92 1.80
CA ILE A 61 -2.67 -1.10 2.94
C ILE A 61 -2.71 0.39 2.56
N ALA A 62 -2.12 0.76 1.43
CA ALA A 62 -2.12 2.13 0.95
C ALA A 62 -3.55 2.67 0.72
N ALA A 63 -4.42 1.88 0.08
CA ALA A 63 -5.81 2.25 -0.17
C ALA A 63 -6.59 2.42 1.15
N THR A 64 -6.45 1.48 2.08
CA THR A 64 -7.11 1.51 3.39
C THR A 64 -6.70 2.75 4.20
N SER A 65 -5.40 3.08 4.23
CA SER A 65 -4.90 4.28 4.92
C SER A 65 -5.39 5.59 4.30
N LEU A 66 -5.79 5.58 3.03
CA LEU A 66 -6.37 6.74 2.33
C LEU A 66 -7.91 6.75 2.35
N GLY A 67 -8.56 5.78 3.00
CA GLY A 67 -10.02 5.64 3.02
C GLY A 67 -10.62 5.27 1.66
N LEU A 68 -9.84 4.64 0.77
CA LEU A 68 -10.28 4.19 -0.54
C LEU A 68 -10.78 2.75 -0.48
N GLU A 69 -11.83 2.44 -1.25
CA GLU A 69 -12.25 1.05 -1.45
C GLU A 69 -11.26 0.31 -2.34
N TRP A 70 -11.09 -0.99 -2.08
CA TRP A 70 -10.24 -1.84 -2.90
C TRP A 70 -10.75 -3.28 -2.97
N CYS A 71 -10.26 -4.03 -3.96
CA CYS A 71 -10.33 -5.48 -4.02
C CYS A 71 -9.06 -6.03 -4.67
N GLY A 72 -8.76 -7.31 -4.44
CA GLY A 72 -7.59 -7.93 -5.04
C GLY A 72 -7.53 -9.42 -4.86
N CYS A 73 -6.57 -10.05 -5.54
CA CYS A 73 -6.37 -11.48 -5.56
C CYS A 73 -4.90 -11.84 -5.35
N GLU A 74 -4.65 -12.97 -4.70
CA GLU A 74 -3.34 -13.60 -4.57
C GLU A 74 -3.54 -15.12 -4.59
N LEU A 75 -2.70 -15.84 -5.33
CA LEU A 75 -2.83 -17.28 -5.53
C LEU A 75 -2.19 -18.08 -4.39
N ASP A 76 -1.10 -17.58 -3.81
CA ASP A 76 -0.39 -18.24 -2.72
C ASP A 76 -1.08 -17.96 -1.38
N ALA A 77 -1.65 -19.02 -0.78
CA ALA A 77 -2.33 -18.91 0.51
C ALA A 77 -1.42 -18.41 1.65
N GLY A 78 -0.11 -18.66 1.57
CA GLY A 78 0.87 -18.14 2.53
C GLY A 78 1.03 -16.64 2.42
N TYR A 79 1.07 -16.08 1.21
CA TYR A 79 1.07 -14.64 0.99
C TYR A 79 -0.26 -14.00 1.36
N VAL A 80 -1.40 -14.63 1.05
CA VAL A 80 -2.72 -14.17 1.52
C VAL A 80 -2.74 -14.01 3.04
N LYS A 81 -2.29 -15.04 3.78
CA LYS A 81 -2.23 -14.99 5.25
C LYS A 81 -1.38 -13.83 5.74
N ARG A 82 -0.15 -13.70 5.23
CA ARG A 82 0.77 -12.64 5.67
C ARG A 82 0.29 -11.24 5.28
N ALA A 83 -0.36 -11.09 4.13
CA ALA A 83 -0.95 -9.82 3.70
C ALA A 83 -2.10 -9.41 4.62
N ASN A 84 -2.97 -10.35 4.99
CA ASN A 84 -4.06 -10.11 5.95
C ASN A 84 -3.53 -9.70 7.32
N GLU A 85 -2.52 -10.39 7.86
CA GLU A 85 -1.87 -10.01 9.13
C GLU A 85 -1.29 -8.59 9.11
N ARG A 86 -0.76 -8.14 7.96
CA ARG A 86 -0.29 -6.75 7.80
C ARG A 86 -1.44 -5.77 7.75
N LEU A 87 -2.51 -6.09 7.02
CA LEU A 87 -3.68 -5.24 6.86
C LEU A 87 -4.43 -5.05 8.19
N GLU A 88 -4.62 -6.12 8.96
CA GLU A 88 -5.27 -6.08 10.27
C GLU A 88 -4.57 -5.10 11.21
N LYS A 89 -3.23 -5.11 11.26
CA LYS A 89 -2.46 -4.16 12.09
C LYS A 89 -2.74 -2.71 11.70
N VAL A 90 -2.88 -2.42 10.42
CA VAL A 90 -3.19 -1.07 9.92
C VAL A 90 -4.60 -0.66 10.30
N GLN A 91 -5.58 -1.56 10.12
CA GLN A 91 -6.98 -1.31 10.50
C GLN A 91 -7.12 -1.09 12.01
N MET A 92 -6.49 -1.93 12.84
CA MET A 92 -6.48 -1.77 14.30
C MET A 92 -5.91 -0.41 14.72
N ASN A 93 -4.80 0.02 14.10
CA ASN A 93 -4.23 1.33 14.38
C ASN A 93 -5.19 2.48 14.05
N LEU A 94 -5.96 2.38 12.95
CA LEU A 94 -6.97 3.39 12.61
C LEU A 94 -8.10 3.43 13.64
N PHE A 95 -8.57 2.28 14.12
CA PHE A 95 -9.62 2.24 15.16
C PHE A 95 -9.14 2.78 16.51
N ASN A 96 -7.87 2.54 16.88
CA ASN A 96 -7.31 3.02 18.15
C ASN A 96 -6.99 4.53 18.15
N LEU A 97 -7.02 5.18 16.99
CA LEU A 97 -6.79 6.62 16.82
C LEU A 97 -8.10 7.43 16.70
N ALA A 98 -9.24 6.76 16.61
CA ALA A 98 -10.58 7.35 16.56
C ALA A 98 -11.22 7.41 17.96
#